data_AF-A0A7T5RSA4-F1
#
_entry.id   AF-A0A7T5RSA4-F1
#
_cell.length_a   1.000
_cell.length_b   1.000
_cell.length_c   1.000
_cell.angle_alpha   90.00
_cell.angle_beta   90.00
_cell.angle_gamma   90.00
#
_symmetry.space_group_name_H-M   'P 1'
#
loop_
_entity.id
_entity.type
_entity.pdbx_description
1 polymer ?
#
loop_
_entity_poly.entity_id
_entity_poly.type
_entity_poly.pdbx_seq_one_letter_code
_entity_poly.pdbx_strand_id
1 'polypeptide(L)'
;MRRCPSCGRHFSVELTSKKVLSVEDDTERVMHDIIVRAPRGQVLGPIVTYEDVPIERESIEIGYECRHCHHQWKETIIKIQKGWR
;
A
#
# COMPACT_ATOMS: atom_id res chain seq x y z
N MET A 1 14.69 -0.46 9.87
CA MET A 1 15.05 -0.78 11.27
C MET A 1 13.80 -0.56 12.11
N ARG A 2 13.40 -1.51 12.98
CA ARG A 2 12.15 -1.44 13.77
C ARG A 2 12.46 -1.51 15.27
N ARG A 3 11.52 -1.07 16.11
CA ARG A 3 11.62 -1.19 17.58
C ARG A 3 10.78 -2.35 18.08
N CYS A 4 11.32 -3.14 19.00
CA CYS A 4 10.57 -4.21 19.63
C CYS A 4 9.49 -3.58 20.53
N PRO A 5 8.20 -3.93 20.37
CA PRO A 5 7.12 -3.38 21.19
C PRO A 5 7.24 -3.76 22.67
N SER A 6 7.97 -4.84 22.99
CA SER A 6 8.18 -5.30 24.36
C SER A 6 9.39 -4.64 25.03
N CYS A 7 10.59 -4.69 24.44
CA CYS A 7 11.82 -4.20 25.09
C CYS A 7 12.32 -2.84 24.59
N GLY A 8 11.65 -2.23 23.60
CA GLY A 8 11.96 -0.90 23.06
C GLY A 8 13.25 -0.81 22.24
N ARG A 9 14.08 -1.85 22.19
CA ARG A 9 15.33 -1.87 21.42
C ARG A 9 15.07 -1.91 19.92
N HIS A 10 15.95 -1.25 19.18
CA HIS A 10 15.96 -1.32 17.72
C HIS A 10 16.57 -2.65 17.27
N PHE A 11 15.99 -3.23 16.23
CA PHE A 11 16.49 -4.44 15.59
C PHE A 11 16.34 -4.34 14.07
N SER A 12 17.21 -5.06 13.35
CA SER A 12 17.05 -5.31 11.91
C SER A 12 15.84 -6.22 11.73
N VAL A 13 14.94 -5.85 10.82
CA VAL A 13 13.66 -6.55 10.64
C VAL A 13 13.96 -7.97 10.16
N GLU A 14 13.92 -8.93 11.07
CA GLU A 14 13.99 -10.35 10.73
C GLU A 14 12.57 -10.87 10.59
N LEU A 15 12.26 -11.29 9.37
CA LEU A 15 10.94 -11.71 8.98
C LEU A 15 10.83 -13.22 9.25
N THR A 16 10.06 -13.61 10.25
CA THR A 16 9.96 -15.02 10.65
C THR A 16 8.86 -15.75 9.91
N SER A 17 7.82 -15.04 9.47
CA SER A 17 6.78 -15.60 8.62
C SER A 17 6.17 -14.54 7.69
N LYS A 18 5.73 -14.98 6.53
CA LYS A 18 4.90 -14.21 5.60
C LYS A 18 3.76 -15.11 5.15
N LYS A 19 2.52 -14.71 5.41
CA LYS A 19 1.33 -15.48 5.01
C LYS A 19 0.31 -14.56 4.37
N VAL A 20 -0.12 -14.89 3.16
CA VAL A 20 -1.28 -14.24 2.53
C VAL A 20 -2.54 -14.74 3.22
N LEU A 21 -3.35 -13.81 3.72
CA LEU A 21 -4.62 -14.08 4.41
C LEU A 21 -5.81 -14.01 3.44
N SER A 22 -5.83 -12.98 2.59
CA SER A 22 -6.87 -12.78 1.58
C SER A 22 -6.33 -12.00 0.38
N VAL A 23 -7.00 -12.21 -0.76
CA VAL A 23 -6.83 -11.43 -1.98
C VAL A 23 -8.24 -11.02 -2.41
N GLU A 24 -8.47 -9.72 -2.56
CA GLU A 24 -9.77 -9.14 -2.88
C GLU A 24 -9.64 -8.23 -4.09
N ASP A 25 -10.47 -8.45 -5.10
CA ASP A 25 -10.59 -7.54 -6.24
C ASP A 25 -11.52 -6.38 -5.88
N ASP A 26 -11.08 -5.15 -6.13
CA ASP A 26 -11.84 -3.93 -5.88
C ASP A 26 -11.63 -2.91 -7.02
N THR A 27 -12.36 -1.80 -6.97
CA THR A 27 -12.20 -0.67 -7.88
C THR A 27 -11.94 0.60 -7.09
N GLU A 28 -10.88 1.33 -7.44
CA GLU A 28 -10.57 2.62 -6.82
C GLU A 28 -10.85 3.76 -7.80
N ARG A 29 -11.50 4.81 -7.29
CA ARG A 29 -11.84 5.99 -8.09
C ARG A 29 -10.69 6.98 -8.09
N VAL A 30 -10.01 7.09 -9.23
CA VAL A 30 -8.85 7.96 -9.40
C VAL A 30 -9.28 9.27 -10.07
N MET A 31 -8.78 10.38 -9.55
CA MET A 31 -8.98 11.71 -10.11
C MET A 31 -7.83 12.08 -11.05
N HIS A 32 -8.16 12.56 -12.25
CA HIS A 32 -7.20 13.02 -13.24
C HIS A 32 -7.39 14.51 -13.51
N ASP A 33 -6.30 15.27 -13.45
CA ASP A 33 -6.26 16.67 -13.87
C ASP A 33 -5.89 16.74 -15.35
N ILE A 34 -6.85 17.10 -16.21
CA ILE A 34 -6.59 17.30 -17.63
C ILE A 34 -6.41 18.79 -17.89
N ILE A 35 -5.19 19.17 -18.29
CA ILE A 35 -4.91 20.52 -18.80
C ILE A 35 -5.26 20.56 -20.28
N VAL A 36 -6.38 21.19 -20.62
CA VAL A 36 -6.78 21.38 -22.02
C VAL A 36 -6.15 22.67 -22.57
N ARG A 37 -5.30 22.54 -23.58
CA ARG A 37 -4.74 23.68 -24.33
C ARG A 37 -5.60 23.96 -25.55
N ALA A 38 -6.19 25.15 -25.63
CA ALA A 38 -6.94 25.58 -26.80
C ALA A 38 -5.99 25.96 -27.95
N PRO A 39 -6.43 25.87 -29.23
CA PRO A 39 -5.71 26.49 -30.34
C PRO A 39 -5.54 27.98 -30.04
N ARG A 40 -4.32 28.51 -30.21
CA ARG A 40 -3.87 29.88 -29.85
C ARG A 40 -3.39 30.10 -28.40
N GLY A 41 -3.07 29.04 -27.66
CA GLY A 41 -2.30 29.17 -26.41
C GLY A 41 -3.10 29.68 -25.22
N GLN A 42 -4.43 29.78 -25.32
CA GLN A 42 -5.28 29.94 -24.14
C GLN A 42 -5.28 28.62 -23.35
N VAL A 43 -4.87 28.70 -22.08
CA VAL A 43 -5.02 27.61 -21.12
C VAL A 43 -6.46 27.66 -20.61
N LEU A 44 -7.26 26.66 -20.98
CA LEU A 44 -8.55 26.45 -20.32
C LEU A 44 -8.25 25.80 -18.96
N GLY A 45 -8.95 26.24 -17.91
CA GLY A 45 -8.74 25.75 -16.55
C GLY A 45 -8.81 24.21 -16.44
N PRO A 46 -8.30 23.63 -15.34
CA PRO A 46 -8.22 22.18 -15.20
C PRO A 46 -9.62 21.56 -15.27
N ILE A 47 -9.79 20.58 -16.17
CA ILE A 47 -10.95 19.70 -16.16
C ILE A 47 -10.61 18.50 -15.29
N VAL A 48 -11.41 18.28 -14.25
CA VAL A 48 -11.28 17.13 -13.37
C VAL A 48 -12.10 15.98 -13.96
N THR A 49 -11.46 14.87 -14.29
CA THR A 49 -12.13 13.62 -14.68
C THR A 49 -11.89 12.53 -13.64
N TYR A 50 -12.80 11.55 -13.57
CA TYR A 50 -12.68 10.41 -12.67
C TYR A 50 -12.72 9.12 -13.48
N GLU A 51 -11.90 8.15 -13.09
CA GLU A 51 -11.88 6.80 -13.66
C GLU A 51 -11.88 5.77 -12.54
N ASP A 52 -12.68 4.71 -12.69
CA ASP A 52 -12.66 3.56 -11.78
C ASP A 52 -11.61 2.55 -12.27
N VAL A 53 -10.54 2.39 -11.51
CA VAL A 53 -9.40 1.55 -11.85
C VAL A 53 -9.48 0.24 -11.07
N PRO A 54 -9.41 -0.94 -11.72
CA PRO A 54 -9.38 -2.22 -11.02
C PRO A 54 -8.08 -2.36 -10.22
N ILE A 55 -8.22 -2.73 -8.95
CA ILE A 55 -7.14 -2.97 -8.02
C ILE A 55 -7.31 -4.34 -7.37
N GLU A 56 -6.20 -4.93 -6.94
CA GLU A 56 -6.18 -6.12 -6.11
C GLU A 56 -5.63 -5.73 -4.74
N ARG A 57 -6.36 -6.10 -3.68
CA ARG A 57 -6.00 -5.90 -2.29
C ARG A 57 -5.55 -7.22 -1.68
N GLU A 58 -4.27 -7.32 -1.36
CA GLU A 58 -3.67 -8.48 -0.72
C GLU A 58 -3.43 -8.19 0.78
N SER A 59 -4.09 -8.95 1.66
CA SER A 59 -3.83 -8.92 3.10
C SER A 59 -2.74 -9.92 3.45
N ILE A 60 -1.63 -9.46 4.02
CA ILE A 60 -0.46 -10.28 4.35
C ILE A 60 -0.16 -10.18 5.84
N GLU A 61 -0.20 -11.30 6.54
CA GLU A 61 0.33 -11.41 7.90
C GLU A 61 1.86 -11.58 7.85
N ILE A 62 2.58 -10.75 8.58
CA ILE A 62 4.02 -10.83 8.74
C ILE A 62 4.35 -11.07 10.22
N GLY A 63 5.08 -12.16 10.48
CA GLY A 63 5.65 -12.46 11.78
C GLY A 63 7.02 -11.81 11.97
N TYR A 64 7.25 -11.30 13.17
CA TYR A 64 8.52 -10.73 13.60
C TYR A 64 8.97 -11.41 14.89
N GLU A 65 10.29 -11.46 15.07
CA GLU A 65 10.91 -11.86 16.33
C GLU A 65 12.01 -10.87 16.73
N CYS A 66 12.01 -10.48 18.00
CA CYS A 66 13.09 -9.66 18.55
C CYS A 66 14.30 -10.53 18.90
N ARG A 67 15.43 -10.34 18.23
CA ARG A 67 16.69 -11.03 18.56
C ARG A 67 17.24 -10.77 19.98
N HIS A 68 16.74 -9.77 20.69
CA HIS A 68 17.23 -9.44 22.04
C HIS A 68 16.43 -10.13 23.15
N CYS A 69 15.10 -10.10 23.08
CA CYS A 69 14.22 -10.65 24.12
C CYS A 69 13.35 -11.81 23.63
N HIS A 70 13.51 -12.25 22.38
CA HIS A 70 12.72 -13.31 21.73
C HIS A 70 11.21 -13.08 21.71
N HIS A 71 10.78 -11.83 21.96
CA HIS A 71 9.38 -11.47 21.81
C HIS A 71 8.96 -11.62 20.34
N GLN A 72 7.87 -12.35 20.11
CA GLN A 72 7.28 -12.57 18.81
C GLN A 72 5.96 -11.81 18.68
N TRP A 73 5.73 -11.22 17.52
CA TRP A 73 4.46 -10.57 17.21
C TRP A 73 4.16 -10.66 15.72
N LYS A 74 2.91 -10.34 15.37
CA LYS A 74 2.41 -10.40 14.00
C LYS A 74 1.77 -9.06 13.64
N GLU A 75 1.97 -8.65 12.39
CA GLU A 75 1.28 -7.49 11.82
C GLU A 75 0.62 -7.88 10.51
N THR A 76 -0.58 -7.40 10.27
CA THR A 76 -1.23 -7.52 8.96
C THR A 76 -0.96 -6.26 8.16
N ILE A 77 -0.35 -6.42 6.99
CA ILE A 77 -0.19 -5.35 6.00
C ILE A 77 -1.18 -5.57 4.87
N ILE A 78 -1.75 -4.48 4.37
CA ILE A 78 -2.57 -4.49 3.15
C ILE A 78 -1.70 -3.95 2.03
N LYS A 79 -1.52 -4.74 0.98
CA LYS A 79 -0.90 -4.30 -0.26
C LYS A 79 -1.98 -4.06 -1.30
N ILE A 80 -1.89 -2.92 -1.97
CA ILE A 80 -2.75 -2.59 -3.10
C ILE A 80 -1.88 -2.60 -4.34
N GLN A 81 -2.27 -3.39 -5.34
CA GLN A 81 -1.61 -3.43 -6.64
C GLN A 81 -2.63 -3.26 -7.76
N LYS A 82 -2.17 -2.82 -8.94
CA LYS A 82 -3.05 -2.73 -10.10
C LYS A 82 -3.53 -4.12 -10.47
N GLY A 83 -4.84 -4.31 -10.53
CA GLY A 83 -5.44 -5.53 -11.03
C GLY A 83 -5.15 -5.66 -12.52
N TRP A 84 -4.61 -6.79 -12.95
CA TRP A 84 -4.51 -7.11 -14.37
C TRP A 84 -5.80 -7.82 -14.76
N ARG A 85 -6.64 -7.14 -15.55
CA ARG A 85 -7.80 -7.75 -16.21
C ARG A 85 -7.38 -8.47 -17.48
#